data_AF-A0A3D5KTF5-F1
#
_entry.id   AF-A0A3D5KTF5-F1
#
_cell.length_a   1.000
_cell.length_b   1.000
_cell.length_c   1.000
_cell.angle_alpha   90.00
_cell.angle_beta   90.00
_cell.angle_gamma   90.00
#
_symmetry.space_group_name_H-M   'P 1'
#
loop_
_entity.id
_entity.type
_entity.pdbx_description
1 polymer ?
#
loop_
_entity_poly.entity_id
_entity_poly.type
_entity_poly.pdbx_seq_one_letter_code
_entity_poly.pdbx_strand_id
1 'polypeptide(L)' 'MSRLISLAVLILDVVVILDILKSNKDTEKKILWIIAVIFLPLIGPILYYVIGKK' A
#
# COMPACT_ATOMS: atom_id res chain seq x y z
N MET A 1 -6.08 23.79 0.25
CA MET A 1 -4.93 23.14 -0.44
C MET A 1 -4.60 21.76 0.12
N SER A 2 -4.65 21.53 1.44
CA SER A 2 -4.24 20.25 2.07
C SER A 2 -5.24 19.08 1.92
N ARG A 3 -6.54 19.32 1.72
CA ARG A 3 -7.55 18.24 1.59
C ARG A 3 -7.36 17.32 0.38
N LEU A 4 -6.87 17.87 -0.74
CA LEU A 4 -6.67 17.09 -1.96
C LEU A 4 -5.54 16.07 -1.81
N ILE A 5 -4.49 16.43 -1.07
CA ILE A 5 -3.33 15.57 -0.83
C ILE A 5 -3.74 14.37 0.04
N SER A 6 -4.49 14.61 1.11
CA SER A 6 -5.00 13.52 1.96
C SER A 6 -5.93 12.56 1.21
N LEU A 7 -6.75 13.09 0.30
CA LEU A 7 -7.62 12.26 -0.55
C LEU A 7 -6.79 11.40 -1.53
N ALA A 8 -5.76 11.99 -2.14
CA ALA A 8 -4.87 11.30 -3.05
C ALA A 8 -4.13 10.16 -2.35
N VAL A 9 -3.62 10.40 -1.14
CA VAL A 9 -2.96 9.36 -0.31
C VAL A 9 -3.92 8.20 -0.04
N LEU A 10 -5.17 8.50 0.34
CA LEU A 10 -6.17 7.47 0.62
C LEU A 10 -6.52 6.63 -0.62
N ILE A 11 -6.64 7.26 -1.79
CA ILE A 11 -6.83 6.54 -3.07
C ILE A 11 -5.62 5.63 -3.34
N LEU A 12 -4.42 6.13 -3.11
CA LEU A 12 -3.18 5.41 -3.35
C LEU A 12 -3.06 4.18 -2.43
N ASP A 13 -3.40 4.31 -1.14
CA ASP A 13 -3.45 3.20 -0.19
C ASP A 13 -4.42 2.10 -0.66
N VAL A 14 -5.62 2.45 -1.10
CA VAL A 14 -6.61 1.49 -1.60
C VAL A 14 -6.09 0.74 -2.83
N VAL A 15 -5.49 1.46 -3.79
CA VAL A 15 -4.92 0.85 -5.01
C VAL A 15 -3.82 -0.14 -4.65
N VAL A 16 -2.93 0.22 -3.72
CA VAL A 16 -1.83 -0.63 -3.28
C VAL A 16 -2.36 -1.88 -2.57
N ILE A 17 -3.33 -1.74 -1.68
CA ILE A 17 -3.94 -2.88 -0.98
C ILE A 17 -4.58 -3.84 -1.98
N LEU A 18 -5.27 -3.33 -3.00
CA LEU A 18 -5.83 -4.15 -4.08
C LEU A 18 -4.74 -4.87 -4.88
N ASP A 19 -3.60 -4.22 -5.15
CA ASP A 19 -2.45 -4.82 -5.83
C ASP A 19 -1.81 -5.93 -4.98
N ILE A 20 -1.66 -5.71 -3.67
CA ILE A 20 -1.17 -6.71 -2.71
C ILE A 20 -2.09 -7.94 -2.72
N LEU A 21 -3.40 -7.72 -2.62
CA LEU A 21 -4.40 -8.80 -2.60
C LEU A 21 -4.42 -9.60 -3.91
N LYS A 22 -4.25 -8.92 -5.06
CA LYS A 22 -4.15 -9.56 -6.38
C LYS A 22 -2.82 -10.26 -6.64
N SER A 23 -1.76 -9.92 -5.91
CA SER A 23 -0.46 -10.57 -6.08
C SER A 23 -0.52 -12.08 -5.76
N ASN A 24 0.35 -12.87 -6.37
CA ASN A 24 0.42 -14.32 -6.13
C ASN A 24 1.27 -14.68 -4.88
N LYS A 25 1.44 -13.72 -3.97
CA LYS A 25 2.24 -13.87 -2.75
C LYS A 25 1.51 -14.68 -1.69
N ASP A 26 2.30 -15.34 -0.83
CA ASP A 26 1.79 -15.99 0.38
C ASP A 26 0.94 -15.03 1.22
N THR A 27 -0.13 -15.55 1.82
CA THR A 27 -1.08 -14.77 2.64
C THR A 27 -0.37 -14.00 3.75
N GLU A 28 0.65 -14.58 4.39
CA GLU A 28 1.44 -13.92 5.44
C GLU A 28 2.14 -12.64 4.93
N LYS A 29 2.75 -12.71 3.74
CA LYS A 29 3.42 -11.56 3.11
C LYS A 29 2.42 -10.48 2.72
N LYS A 30 1.23 -10.87 2.26
CA LYS A 30 0.15 -9.92 1.96
C LYS A 30 -0.25 -9.15 3.21
N ILE A 31 -0.46 -9.85 4.32
CA ILE A 31 -0.86 -9.24 5.60
C ILE A 31 0.22 -8.26 6.09
N LEU A 32 1.50 -8.65 6.04
CA LEU A 32 2.61 -7.77 6.40
C LEU A 32 2.62 -6.47 5.58
N TRP A 33 2.45 -6.58 4.26
CA TRP A 33 2.42 -5.41 3.38
C TRP A 33 1.20 -4.52 3.61
N ILE A 34 0.03 -5.10 3.84
CA ILE A 34 -1.19 -4.33 4.16
C ILE A 34 -1.00 -3.55 5.47
N ILE A 35 -0.45 -4.19 6.51
CA ILE A 35 -0.15 -3.53 7.80
C ILE A 35 0.83 -2.37 7.59
N ALA A 36 1.90 -2.59 6.83
CA ALA A 36 2.90 -1.56 6.54
C ALA A 36 2.30 -0.34 5.79
N VAL A 37 1.42 -0.57 4.82
CA VAL A 37 0.73 0.49 4.06
C VAL A 37 -0.20 1.29 4.97
N ILE A 38 -0.98 0.62 5.83
CA ILE A 38 -1.90 1.29 6.76
C ILE A 38 -1.15 2.13 7.82
N PHE A 39 -0.04 1.62 8.35
CA PHE A 39 0.76 2.33 9.35
C PHE A 39 1.61 3.46 8.75
N LEU A 40 2.03 3.32 7.49
CA LEU A 40 2.84 4.30 6.77
C LEU A 40 2.17 4.68 5.44
N PRO A 41 1.08 5.46 5.43
CA PRO A 41 0.30 5.74 4.21
C PRO A 41 1.08 6.54 3.14
N LEU A 42 2.13 7.27 3.54
CA LEU A 42 3.00 7.99 2.60
C LEU A 42 4.15 7.12 2.05
N ILE A 43 4.75 6.28 2.89
CA ILE A 43 6.00 5.58 2.57
C ILE A 43 5.75 4.10 2.27
N GLY A 44 4.78 3.48 2.92
CA GLY A 44 4.36 2.09 2.76
C GLY A 44 4.03 1.74 1.32
N PRO A 45 3.19 2.51 0.60
CA PRO A 45 2.99 2.32 -0.84
C PRO A 45 4.28 2.31 -1.67
N ILE A 46 5.19 3.24 -1.39
CA ILE A 46 6.46 3.38 -2.10
C ILE A 46 7.33 2.14 -1.83
N LEU A 47 7.44 1.74 -0.56
CA LEU A 47 8.17 0.52 -0.17
C LEU A 47 7.57 -0.72 -0.80
N TYR A 48 6.25 -0.83 -0.88
CA TYR A 48 5.59 -1.95 -1.54
C TYR A 48 5.97 -1.98 -3.03
N TYR A 49 5.90 -0.87 -3.76
CA TYR A 49 6.27 -0.87 -5.17
C TYR A 49 7.76 -1.14 -5.43
N VAL A 50 8.65 -0.69 -4.56
CA VAL A 50 10.12 -0.83 -4.74
C VAL A 50 10.63 -2.18 -4.27
N ILE A 51 10.19 -2.65 -3.11
CA ILE A 51 10.69 -3.86 -2.44
C ILE A 51 9.67 -4.99 -2.52
N GLY A 52 8.41 -4.66 -2.22
CA GLY A 52 7.34 -5.64 -2.03
C GLY A 52 6.67 -6.17 -3.28
N LYS A 53 6.80 -5.52 -4.44
CA LYS A 53 6.06 -5.87 -5.66
C LYS A 53 6.70 -7.01 -6.44
N LYS A 54 8.03 -7.19 -6.34
CA LYS A 54 8.70 -8.40 -6.85
C LYS A 54 8.08 -9.67 -6.27
#